data_AF-A0AAD6SC01-F1
#
_entry.id   AF-A0AAD6SC01-F1
#
_cell.length_a   1.000
_cell.length_b   1.000
_cell.length_c   1.000
_cell.angle_alpha   90.00
_cell.angle_beta   90.00
_cell.angle_gamma   90.00
#
_symmetry.space_group_name_H-M   'P 1'
#
loop_
_entity.id
_entity.type
_entity.pdbx_description
1 polymer ?
#
loop_
_entity_poly.entity_id
_entity_poly.type
_entity_poly.pdbx_seq_one_letter_code
_entity_poly.pdbx_strand_id
1 'polypeptide(L)'
;MASAWPVIEEEPLTPSERAAEQRELIRIRLTDPMFVTQSLRQHEGRKGQGPEKCAWCRSTTEPHLYRCRDRNCRGGLPGCATCIAVVHEKKPEHWLEEWCENRYWKLVALADVGYVYQRGHDGNACPNPAEDTSVEVVQTRFGEAKIFGTMPASAAQRCVDEEERKLRRKATYRKYRRTHLDDRREKGRRRMAALRARQTDEQRVARLARHREAQKKYREEYREQIAHRARRAAVRKNAAAGKETQLRPKARQYWSDPELMTEEEDEDEGDDW
;
A
#
# COMPACT_ATOMS: atom_id res chain seq x y z
N MET A 1 -23.44 -0.12 54.82
CA MET A 1 -22.66 1.04 54.35
C MET A 1 -22.46 0.88 52.86
N ALA A 2 -23.23 1.59 52.04
CA ALA A 2 -23.14 1.53 50.58
C ALA A 2 -22.18 2.64 50.11
N SER A 3 -21.05 2.26 49.51
CA SER A 3 -20.14 3.22 48.86
C SER A 3 -20.78 3.75 47.58
N ALA A 4 -21.02 5.06 47.55
CA ALA A 4 -21.37 5.77 46.33
C ALA A 4 -20.14 5.84 45.43
N TRP A 5 -20.26 5.31 44.21
CA TRP A 5 -19.25 5.49 43.17
C TRP A 5 -19.29 6.95 42.70
N PRO A 6 -18.13 7.60 42.48
CA PRO A 6 -18.11 8.96 41.98
C PRO A 6 -18.70 8.99 40.57
N VAL A 7 -19.68 9.89 40.37
CA VAL A 7 -20.20 10.23 39.06
C VAL A 7 -19.10 11.00 38.34
N ILE A 8 -18.51 10.39 37.31
CA ILE A 8 -17.58 11.07 36.41
C ILE A 8 -18.46 11.83 35.42
N GLU A 9 -18.46 13.16 35.51
CA GLU A 9 -19.09 14.02 34.51
C GLU A 9 -18.17 14.06 33.29
N GLU A 10 -18.55 13.34 32.23
CA GLU A 10 -17.83 13.38 30.97
C GLU A 10 -18.06 14.73 30.29
N GLU A 11 -16.98 15.48 30.04
CA GLU A 11 -17.06 16.75 29.33
C GLU A 11 -17.56 16.52 27.89
N PRO A 12 -18.50 17.34 27.39
CA PRO A 12 -19.08 17.15 26.08
C PRO A 12 -18.04 17.39 24.97
N LEU A 13 -17.84 16.37 24.13
CA LEU A 13 -16.92 16.42 22.99
C LEU A 13 -17.19 17.62 22.07
N THR A 14 -16.10 18.23 21.61
CA THR A 14 -16.16 19.32 20.63
C THR A 14 -16.67 18.80 19.28
N PRO A 15 -17.25 19.66 18.41
CA PRO A 15 -17.63 19.26 17.05
C PRO A 15 -16.48 18.64 16.23
N SER A 16 -15.25 19.08 16.46
CA SER A 16 -14.04 18.54 15.84
C SER A 16 -13.77 17.09 16.25
N GLU A 17 -13.85 16.81 17.56
CA GLU A 17 -13.63 15.47 18.10
C GLU A 17 -14.74 14.51 17.68
N ARG A 18 -16.00 14.96 17.65
CA ARG A 18 -17.12 14.17 17.11
C ARG A 18 -16.93 13.82 15.64
N ALA A 19 -16.41 14.74 14.83
CA ALA A 19 -16.12 14.47 13.42
C ALA A 19 -14.94 13.51 13.24
N ALA A 20 -13.92 13.57 14.12
CA ALA A 20 -12.79 12.64 14.13
C ALA A 20 -13.23 11.23 14.57
N GLU A 21 -14.05 11.13 15.60
CA GLU A 21 -14.63 9.88 16.10
C GLU A 21 -15.56 9.23 15.06
N GLN A 22 -16.41 10.02 14.40
CA GLN A 22 -17.22 9.51 13.28
C GLN A 22 -16.37 9.02 12.11
N ARG A 23 -15.27 9.70 11.78
CA ARG A 23 -14.34 9.25 10.73
C ARG A 23 -13.66 7.93 11.10
N GLU A 24 -13.27 7.77 12.35
CA GLU A 24 -12.63 6.54 12.83
C GLU A 24 -13.64 5.38 12.92
N LEU A 25 -14.88 5.63 13.36
CA LEU A 25 -15.97 4.65 13.31
C LEU A 25 -16.31 4.19 11.89
N ILE A 26 -16.31 5.11 10.91
CA ILE A 26 -16.49 4.76 9.49
C ILE A 26 -15.30 3.93 8.99
N ARG A 27 -14.08 4.27 9.40
CA ARG A 27 -12.86 3.52 9.05
C ARG A 27 -12.89 2.10 9.58
N ILE A 28 -13.21 1.94 10.87
CA ILE A 28 -13.32 0.63 11.53
C ILE A 28 -14.38 -0.24 10.84
N ARG A 29 -15.53 0.33 10.45
CA ARG A 29 -16.59 -0.39 9.71
C ARG A 29 -16.21 -0.83 8.31
N LEU A 30 -15.27 -0.15 7.65
CA LEU A 30 -14.80 -0.52 6.30
C LEU A 30 -13.62 -1.49 6.33
N THR A 31 -12.90 -1.58 7.44
CA THR A 31 -11.78 -2.52 7.63
C THR A 31 -12.19 -3.85 8.26
N ASP A 32 -13.39 -3.97 8.82
CA ASP A 32 -13.89 -5.24 9.34
C ASP A 32 -14.30 -6.18 8.19
N PRO A 33 -13.55 -7.26 7.92
CA PRO A 33 -13.87 -8.21 6.86
C PRO A 33 -15.25 -8.86 7.05
N MET A 34 -15.80 -8.89 8.27
CA MET A 34 -17.14 -9.42 8.53
C MET A 34 -18.25 -8.45 8.09
N PHE A 35 -18.07 -7.13 8.24
CA PHE A 35 -19.10 -6.16 7.86
C PHE A 35 -19.20 -6.03 6.32
N VAL A 36 -18.05 -5.97 5.63
CA VAL A 36 -18.01 -5.93 4.17
C VAL A 36 -18.57 -7.22 3.56
N THR A 37 -18.27 -8.39 4.14
CA THR A 37 -18.82 -9.66 3.65
C THR A 37 -20.30 -9.83 4.00
N GLN A 38 -20.79 -9.33 5.12
CA GLN A 38 -22.20 -9.41 5.51
C GLN A 38 -23.08 -8.46 4.70
N SER A 39 -22.66 -7.22 4.42
CA SER A 39 -23.37 -6.32 3.51
C SER A 39 -23.32 -6.80 2.05
N LEU A 40 -22.19 -7.39 1.60
CA LEU A 40 -22.11 -8.02 0.28
C LEU A 40 -23.03 -9.26 0.16
N ARG A 41 -23.17 -10.05 1.24
CA ARG A 41 -24.12 -11.16 1.33
C ARG A 41 -25.58 -10.70 1.41
N GLN A 42 -25.86 -9.55 2.03
CA GLN A 42 -27.21 -8.96 2.07
C GLN A 42 -27.66 -8.47 0.69
N HIS A 43 -26.76 -7.99 -0.17
CA HIS A 43 -27.09 -7.69 -1.57
C HIS A 43 -27.25 -8.94 -2.46
N GLU A 44 -26.63 -10.07 -2.10
CA GLU A 44 -26.97 -11.40 -2.65
C GLU A 44 -28.22 -12.02 -1.97
N GLY A 45 -28.79 -11.32 -0.99
CA GLY A 45 -29.71 -11.82 0.02
C GLY A 45 -31.17 -11.35 -0.11
N ARG A 46 -31.62 -10.86 -1.27
CA ARG A 46 -33.07 -10.91 -1.60
C ARG A 46 -33.47 -12.35 -1.92
N LYS A 47 -33.24 -13.27 -0.99
CA LYS A 47 -33.67 -14.66 -1.02
C LYS A 47 -35.02 -14.72 -0.32
N GLY A 48 -36.11 -14.48 -1.04
CA GLY A 48 -37.44 -14.68 -0.48
C GLY A 48 -38.57 -14.05 -1.30
N GLN A 49 -38.33 -12.89 -1.90
CA GLN A 49 -39.22 -12.31 -2.90
C GLN A 49 -38.39 -12.06 -4.15
N GLY A 50 -38.57 -12.97 -5.11
CA GLY A 50 -38.08 -12.75 -6.45
C GLY A 50 -38.58 -11.42 -7.00
N PRO A 51 -37.89 -10.83 -7.97
CA PRO A 51 -38.47 -9.72 -8.70
C PRO A 51 -39.78 -10.20 -9.35
N GLU A 52 -40.87 -9.48 -9.15
CA GLU A 52 -42.15 -9.78 -9.80
C GLU A 52 -42.29 -9.03 -11.13
N LYS A 53 -41.44 -8.02 -11.35
CA LYS A 53 -41.54 -7.06 -12.46
C LYS A 53 -40.17 -6.77 -13.03
N CYS A 54 -40.13 -6.54 -14.34
CA CYS A 54 -38.95 -6.00 -15.00
C CYS A 54 -38.58 -4.63 -14.42
N ALA A 55 -37.31 -4.41 -14.07
CA ALA A 55 -36.85 -3.14 -13.49
C ALA A 55 -36.96 -1.95 -14.47
N TRP A 56 -37.06 -2.23 -15.78
CA TRP A 56 -37.10 -1.20 -16.83
C TRP A 56 -38.51 -0.91 -17.31
N CYS A 57 -39.18 -1.89 -17.92
CA CYS A 57 -40.52 -1.70 -18.48
C CYS A 57 -41.65 -1.91 -17.46
N ARG A 58 -41.34 -2.40 -16.25
CA ARG A 58 -42.32 -2.75 -15.19
C ARG A 58 -43.38 -3.77 -15.60
N SER A 59 -43.20 -4.44 -16.73
CA SER A 59 -44.10 -5.48 -17.19
C SER A 59 -44.08 -6.68 -16.23
N THR A 60 -45.27 -7.24 -16.00
CA THR A 60 -45.55 -8.49 -15.27
C THR A 60 -45.96 -9.63 -16.21
N THR A 61 -46.08 -9.36 -17.52
CA THR A 61 -46.61 -10.36 -18.47
C THR A 61 -45.59 -11.44 -18.85
N GLU A 62 -44.30 -11.17 -18.67
CA GLU A 62 -43.28 -12.19 -18.94
C GLU A 62 -43.04 -13.05 -17.69
N PRO A 63 -43.15 -14.39 -17.80
CA PRO A 63 -42.97 -15.29 -16.67
C PRO A 63 -41.52 -15.41 -16.22
N HIS A 64 -40.57 -15.03 -17.08
CA HIS A 64 -39.13 -15.16 -16.83
C HIS A 64 -38.50 -13.78 -16.68
N LEU A 65 -37.68 -13.63 -15.64
CA LEU A 65 -36.85 -12.45 -15.44
C LEU A 65 -35.40 -12.84 -15.45
N TYR A 66 -34.59 -12.02 -16.09
CA TYR A 66 -33.18 -12.22 -16.32
C TYR A 66 -32.38 -11.13 -15.64
N ARG A 67 -31.22 -11.46 -15.08
CA ARG A 67 -30.25 -10.46 -14.60
C ARG A 67 -28.87 -10.77 -15.12
N CYS A 68 -28.03 -9.75 -15.21
CA CYS A 68 -26.62 -9.95 -15.48
C CYS A 68 -25.90 -10.45 -14.22
N ARG A 69 -25.00 -11.44 -14.39
CA ARG A 69 -24.14 -11.93 -13.32
C ARG A 69 -22.99 -10.97 -13.00
N ASP A 70 -22.54 -10.19 -13.97
CA ASP A 70 -21.52 -9.16 -13.74
C ASP A 70 -22.11 -8.00 -12.94
N ARG A 71 -21.56 -7.77 -11.74
CA ARG A 71 -21.98 -6.69 -10.83
C ARG A 71 -21.80 -5.30 -11.45
N ASN A 72 -20.84 -5.14 -12.35
CA ASN A 72 -20.61 -3.87 -13.04
C ASN A 72 -21.62 -3.62 -14.18
N CYS A 73 -22.43 -4.62 -14.54
CA CYS A 73 -23.48 -4.50 -15.53
C CYS A 73 -24.81 -4.13 -14.86
N ARG A 74 -25.11 -2.82 -14.83
CA ARG A 74 -26.38 -2.26 -14.32
C ARG A 74 -26.75 -2.75 -12.90
N GLY A 75 -25.76 -3.13 -12.09
CA GLY A 75 -25.95 -3.57 -10.70
C GLY A 75 -26.75 -4.87 -10.54
N GLY A 76 -26.86 -5.71 -11.57
CA GLY A 76 -27.59 -6.98 -11.50
C GLY A 76 -29.11 -6.80 -11.38
N LEU A 77 -29.66 -5.69 -11.88
CA LEU A 77 -31.11 -5.46 -11.91
C LEU A 77 -31.80 -6.49 -12.83
N PRO A 78 -32.94 -7.07 -12.40
CA PRO A 78 -33.67 -8.04 -13.18
C PRO A 78 -34.58 -7.37 -14.22
N GLY A 79 -34.69 -7.97 -15.41
CA GLY A 79 -35.55 -7.50 -16.50
C GLY A 79 -36.09 -8.62 -17.35
N CYS A 80 -37.09 -8.31 -18.17
CA CYS A 80 -37.63 -9.24 -19.17
C CYS A 80 -36.61 -9.53 -20.28
N ALA A 81 -36.89 -10.54 -21.11
CA ALA A 81 -36.01 -10.95 -22.21
C ALA A 81 -35.64 -9.79 -23.14
N THR A 82 -36.63 -8.97 -23.49
CA THR A 82 -36.45 -7.82 -24.38
C THR A 82 -35.52 -6.76 -23.75
N CYS A 83 -35.77 -6.38 -22.50
CA CYS A 83 -34.96 -5.36 -21.84
C CYS A 83 -33.54 -5.84 -21.58
N ILE A 84 -33.35 -7.11 -21.20
CA ILE A 84 -32.01 -7.64 -20.93
C ILE A 84 -31.19 -7.73 -22.22
N ALA A 85 -31.81 -8.08 -23.35
CA ALA A 85 -31.16 -8.11 -24.67
C ALA A 85 -30.64 -6.72 -25.08
N VAL A 86 -31.46 -5.68 -24.94
CA VAL A 86 -31.06 -4.29 -25.25
C VAL A 86 -29.90 -3.82 -24.38
N VAL A 87 -29.92 -4.16 -23.08
CA VAL A 87 -28.82 -3.79 -22.16
C VAL A 87 -27.50 -4.46 -22.56
N HIS A 88 -27.56 -5.68 -23.10
CA HIS A 88 -26.39 -6.48 -23.46
C HIS A 88 -25.97 -6.36 -24.92
N GLU A 89 -26.65 -5.53 -25.72
CA GLU A 89 -26.30 -5.29 -27.13
C GLU A 89 -24.82 -4.89 -27.30
N LYS A 90 -24.30 -4.07 -26.38
CA LYS A 90 -22.90 -3.61 -26.40
C LYS A 90 -21.93 -4.52 -25.65
N LYS A 91 -22.43 -5.51 -24.91
CA LYS A 91 -21.65 -6.42 -24.05
C LYS A 91 -22.23 -7.83 -24.10
N PRO A 92 -22.23 -8.48 -25.28
CA PRO A 92 -22.81 -9.81 -25.47
C PRO A 92 -22.06 -10.91 -24.71
N GLU A 93 -20.85 -10.63 -24.21
CA GLU A 93 -20.00 -11.56 -23.47
C GLU A 93 -20.38 -11.76 -22.00
N HIS A 94 -21.41 -11.07 -21.50
CA HIS A 94 -21.83 -11.23 -20.12
C HIS A 94 -22.72 -12.46 -19.92
N TRP A 95 -22.54 -13.11 -18.78
CA TRP A 95 -23.41 -14.21 -18.35
C TRP A 95 -24.70 -13.67 -17.76
N LEU A 96 -25.82 -14.28 -18.15
CA LEU A 96 -27.12 -14.01 -17.57
C LEU A 96 -27.51 -15.09 -16.56
N GLU A 97 -28.40 -14.72 -15.67
CA GLU A 97 -29.11 -15.64 -14.80
C GLU A 97 -30.62 -15.42 -14.97
N GLU A 98 -31.37 -16.50 -15.15
CA GLU A 98 -32.81 -16.53 -15.19
C GLU A 98 -33.39 -16.83 -13.81
N TRP A 99 -34.45 -16.15 -13.43
CA TRP A 99 -35.19 -16.39 -12.20
C TRP A 99 -36.17 -17.55 -12.41
N CYS A 100 -35.78 -18.75 -11.97
CA CYS A 100 -36.61 -19.95 -12.13
C CYS A 100 -37.60 -20.09 -10.97
N GLU A 101 -38.88 -20.16 -11.33
CA GLU A 101 -39.99 -20.61 -10.46
C GLU A 101 -40.06 -19.90 -9.10
N ASN A 102 -39.66 -18.63 -9.02
CA ASN A 102 -39.61 -17.87 -7.78
C ASN A 102 -38.69 -18.43 -6.68
N ARG A 103 -37.71 -19.27 -7.04
CA ARG A 103 -36.85 -19.94 -6.06
C ARG A 103 -35.37 -19.57 -6.18
N TYR A 104 -34.81 -19.59 -7.38
CA TYR A 104 -33.37 -19.41 -7.56
C TYR A 104 -33.00 -18.84 -8.94
N TRP A 105 -31.78 -18.33 -9.02
CA TRP A 105 -31.17 -17.84 -10.24
C TRP A 105 -30.41 -18.98 -10.93
N LYS A 106 -30.78 -19.31 -12.16
CA LYS A 106 -30.14 -20.32 -13.00
C LYS A 106 -29.31 -19.64 -14.08
N LEU A 107 -28.07 -20.06 -14.26
CA LEU A 107 -27.21 -19.53 -15.32
C LEU A 107 -27.81 -19.83 -16.70
N VAL A 108 -27.87 -18.83 -17.57
CA VAL A 108 -28.44 -18.89 -18.92
C VAL A 108 -27.57 -18.09 -19.89
N ALA A 109 -27.46 -18.53 -21.14
CA ALA A 109 -26.74 -17.79 -22.16
C ALA A 109 -27.62 -16.68 -22.74
N LEU A 110 -27.00 -15.61 -23.24
CA LEU A 110 -27.74 -14.53 -23.89
C LEU A 110 -28.50 -15.01 -25.14
N ALA A 111 -27.98 -16.05 -25.81
CA ALA A 111 -28.62 -16.71 -26.95
C ALA A 111 -29.94 -17.42 -26.57
N ASP A 112 -30.02 -18.00 -25.36
CA ASP A 112 -31.24 -18.67 -24.88
C ASP A 112 -32.39 -17.68 -24.64
N VAL A 113 -32.06 -16.39 -24.49
CA VAL A 113 -33.01 -15.28 -24.36
C VAL A 113 -33.44 -14.74 -25.74
N GLY A 114 -32.93 -15.33 -26.83
CA GLY A 114 -33.25 -14.95 -28.21
C GLY A 114 -32.37 -13.82 -28.76
N TYR A 115 -31.27 -13.46 -28.10
CA TYR A 115 -30.35 -12.47 -28.63
C TYR A 115 -29.48 -13.06 -29.74
N VAL A 116 -29.47 -12.39 -30.90
CA VAL A 116 -28.64 -12.75 -32.04
C VAL A 116 -27.56 -11.70 -32.22
N TYR A 117 -26.29 -12.09 -32.00
CA TYR A 117 -25.15 -11.22 -32.20
C TYR A 117 -24.70 -11.23 -33.66
N GLN A 118 -24.87 -10.10 -34.36
CA GLN A 118 -24.38 -9.97 -35.73
C GLN A 118 -22.90 -9.57 -35.74
N ARG A 119 -22.04 -10.43 -36.30
CA ARG A 119 -20.61 -10.12 -36.46
C ARG A 119 -20.37 -9.28 -37.70
N GLY A 120 -20.38 -7.96 -37.53
CA GLY A 120 -20.14 -6.98 -38.59
C GLY A 120 -20.75 -5.62 -38.26
N HIS A 121 -20.40 -4.58 -39.01
CA HIS A 121 -21.01 -3.24 -38.93
C HIS A 121 -21.14 -2.64 -37.51
N ASP A 122 -20.14 -2.83 -36.66
CA ASP A 122 -20.13 -2.34 -35.27
C ASP A 122 -21.39 -2.73 -34.46
N GLY A 123 -21.96 -3.89 -34.76
CA GLY A 123 -23.17 -4.42 -34.11
C GLY A 123 -24.49 -4.00 -34.76
N ASN A 124 -24.46 -3.16 -35.81
CA ASN A 124 -25.67 -2.81 -36.55
C ASN A 124 -26.17 -3.97 -37.41
N ALA A 125 -27.48 -4.00 -37.64
CA ALA A 125 -28.10 -4.95 -38.55
C ALA A 125 -27.50 -4.82 -39.96
N CYS A 126 -27.07 -5.94 -40.55
CA CYS A 126 -26.60 -5.96 -41.92
C CYS A 126 -27.75 -5.56 -42.88
N PRO A 127 -27.57 -4.58 -43.80
CA PRO A 127 -28.61 -4.23 -44.77
C PRO A 127 -28.84 -5.31 -45.83
N ASN A 128 -27.93 -6.28 -45.94
CA ASN A 128 -28.03 -7.42 -46.84
C ASN A 128 -27.63 -8.71 -46.11
N PRO A 129 -28.50 -9.24 -45.22
CA PRO A 129 -28.20 -10.47 -44.50
C PRO A 129 -28.16 -11.62 -45.51
N ALA A 130 -27.04 -12.35 -45.56
CA ALA A 130 -26.98 -13.60 -46.33
C ALA A 130 -27.94 -14.62 -45.70
N GLU A 131 -28.62 -15.40 -46.53
CA GLU A 131 -29.46 -16.50 -46.06
C GLU A 131 -28.56 -17.56 -45.39
N ASP A 132 -28.67 -17.61 -44.07
CA ASP A 132 -28.48 -18.83 -43.27
C ASP A 132 -27.04 -19.37 -43.10
N THR A 133 -26.12 -18.51 -42.66
CA THR A 133 -24.89 -19.00 -41.97
C THR A 133 -24.97 -18.66 -40.49
N SER A 134 -25.80 -19.39 -39.75
CA SER A 134 -25.78 -19.30 -38.28
C SER A 134 -24.53 -19.99 -37.76
N VAL A 135 -23.75 -19.26 -36.95
CA VAL A 135 -22.58 -19.80 -36.28
C VAL A 135 -22.87 -19.78 -34.79
N GLU A 136 -22.99 -20.96 -34.21
CA GLU A 136 -23.17 -21.08 -32.77
C GLU A 136 -21.88 -20.70 -32.06
N VAL A 137 -21.94 -19.63 -31.26
CA VAL A 137 -20.83 -19.20 -30.41
C VAL A 137 -21.07 -19.80 -29.04
N VAL A 138 -20.43 -20.94 -28.77
CA VAL A 138 -20.48 -21.55 -27.44
C VAL A 138 -19.53 -20.77 -26.53
N GLN A 139 -20.09 -19.98 -25.63
CA GLN A 139 -19.32 -19.33 -24.59
C GLN A 139 -18.95 -20.36 -23.52
N THR A 140 -17.67 -20.65 -23.37
CA THR A 140 -17.20 -21.56 -22.33
C THR A 140 -17.02 -20.82 -21.00
N ARG A 141 -17.08 -21.54 -19.86
CA ARG A 141 -16.93 -20.97 -18.50
C ARG A 141 -15.65 -20.13 -18.29
N PHE A 142 -14.68 -20.20 -19.20
CA PHE A 142 -13.41 -19.48 -19.14
C PHE A 142 -13.34 -18.24 -20.08
N GLY A 143 -14.45 -17.86 -20.72
CA GLY A 143 -14.48 -16.70 -21.63
C GLY A 143 -13.83 -16.97 -22.99
N GLU A 144 -13.52 -18.23 -23.32
CA GLU A 144 -13.08 -18.61 -24.65
C GLU A 144 -14.33 -18.86 -25.52
N ALA A 145 -14.50 -18.05 -26.56
CA ALA A 145 -15.50 -18.25 -27.60
C ALA A 145 -14.92 -19.20 -28.65
N LYS A 146 -15.46 -20.41 -28.76
CA LYS A 146 -15.11 -21.33 -29.86
C LYS A 146 -16.08 -21.11 -31.01
N ILE A 147 -15.54 -20.74 -32.16
CA ILE A 147 -16.29 -20.52 -33.39
C ILE A 147 -16.24 -21.82 -34.18
N PHE A 148 -17.37 -22.51 -34.31
CA PHE A 148 -17.48 -23.67 -35.19
C PHE A 148 -18.03 -23.21 -36.54
N GLY A 149 -17.14 -23.12 -37.53
CA GLY A 149 -17.50 -22.82 -38.91
C GLY A 149 -16.53 -23.50 -39.87
N THR A 150 -17.03 -23.97 -41.00
CA THR A 150 -16.23 -24.54 -42.08
C THR A 150 -15.48 -23.43 -42.81
N MET A 151 -14.29 -23.07 -42.32
CA MET A 151 -13.38 -22.19 -43.05
C MET A 151 -12.63 -22.97 -44.15
N PRO A 152 -12.37 -22.36 -45.32
CA PRO A 152 -11.50 -22.96 -46.33
C PRO A 152 -10.09 -23.14 -45.78
N ALA A 153 -9.42 -24.25 -46.10
CA ALA A 153 -8.12 -24.65 -45.52
C ALA A 153 -7.03 -23.56 -45.66
N SER A 154 -7.08 -22.74 -46.74
CA SER A 154 -6.16 -21.63 -46.98
C SER A 154 -6.36 -20.43 -46.04
N ALA A 155 -7.56 -20.24 -45.49
CA ALA A 155 -7.81 -19.26 -44.44
C ALA A 155 -7.31 -19.76 -43.08
N ALA A 156 -7.49 -21.06 -42.80
CA ALA A 156 -7.01 -21.68 -41.57
C ALA A 156 -5.48 -21.59 -41.43
N GLN A 157 -4.72 -21.88 -42.50
CA GLN A 157 -3.25 -21.79 -42.46
C GLN A 157 -2.75 -20.37 -42.17
N ARG A 158 -3.35 -19.34 -42.81
CA ARG A 158 -3.00 -17.94 -42.56
C ARG A 158 -3.22 -17.53 -41.09
N CYS A 159 -4.29 -18.01 -40.46
CA CYS A 159 -4.54 -17.77 -39.03
C CYS A 159 -3.48 -18.43 -38.14
N VAL A 160 -3.03 -19.64 -38.48
CA VAL A 160 -1.96 -20.34 -37.74
C VAL A 160 -0.64 -19.57 -37.85
N ASP A 161 -0.26 -19.15 -39.07
CA ASP A 161 0.98 -18.39 -39.30
C ASP A 161 0.95 -17.01 -38.61
N GLU A 162 -0.22 -16.35 -38.58
CA GLU A 162 -0.45 -15.10 -37.86
C GLU A 162 -0.25 -15.26 -36.34
N GLU A 163 -0.83 -16.30 -35.75
CA GLU A 163 -0.66 -16.60 -34.33
C GLU A 163 0.79 -16.98 -33.98
N GLU A 164 1.46 -17.77 -34.83
CA GLU A 164 2.86 -18.10 -34.61
C GLU A 164 3.74 -16.83 -34.66
N ARG A 165 3.45 -15.90 -35.59
CA ARG A 165 4.11 -14.60 -35.66
C ARG A 165 3.88 -13.76 -34.40
N LYS A 166 2.65 -13.73 -33.87
CA LYS A 166 2.33 -13.06 -32.61
C LYS A 166 3.06 -13.69 -31.43
N LEU A 167 3.14 -15.02 -31.36
CA LEU A 167 3.88 -15.74 -30.32
C LEU A 167 5.38 -15.43 -30.38
N ARG A 168 5.99 -15.43 -31.57
CA ARG A 168 7.40 -15.02 -31.77
C ARG A 168 7.64 -13.58 -31.30
N ARG A 169 6.77 -12.63 -31.66
CA ARG A 169 6.85 -11.23 -31.17
C ARG A 169 6.73 -11.14 -29.65
N LYS A 170 5.78 -11.86 -29.04
CA LYS A 170 5.62 -11.91 -27.58
C LYS A 170 6.87 -12.50 -26.90
N ALA A 171 7.49 -13.53 -27.46
CA ALA A 171 8.72 -14.12 -26.93
C ALA A 171 9.89 -13.13 -26.98
N THR A 172 10.09 -12.44 -28.11
CA THR A 172 11.13 -11.40 -28.24
C THR A 172 10.89 -10.25 -27.27
N TYR A 173 9.65 -9.78 -27.12
CA TYR A 173 9.31 -8.73 -26.16
C TYR A 173 9.56 -9.15 -24.71
N ARG A 174 9.23 -10.40 -24.34
CA ARG A 174 9.54 -10.95 -23.01
C ARG A 174 11.05 -10.99 -22.75
N LYS A 175 11.85 -11.39 -23.74
CA LYS A 175 13.32 -11.39 -23.65
C LYS A 175 13.86 -9.97 -23.45
N TYR A 176 13.44 -9.01 -24.29
CA TYR A 176 13.80 -7.59 -24.18
C TYR A 176 13.41 -7.00 -22.82
N ARG A 177 12.18 -7.25 -22.37
CA ARG A 177 11.67 -6.77 -21.08
C ARG A 177 12.49 -7.33 -19.92
N ARG A 178 12.86 -8.61 -19.96
CA ARG A 178 13.73 -9.23 -18.94
C ARG A 178 15.08 -8.52 -18.88
N THR A 179 15.76 -8.40 -20.02
CA THR A 179 17.07 -7.73 -20.09
C THR A 179 17.03 -6.27 -19.65
N HIS A 180 15.98 -5.53 -20.00
CA HIS A 180 15.83 -4.12 -19.62
C HIS A 180 15.50 -3.95 -18.12
N LEU A 181 14.69 -4.85 -17.54
CA LEU A 181 14.43 -4.85 -16.11
C LEU A 181 15.68 -5.24 -15.31
N ASP A 182 16.47 -6.19 -15.81
CA ASP A 182 17.73 -6.59 -15.19
C ASP A 182 18.77 -5.45 -15.24
N ASP A 183 18.88 -4.72 -16.36
CA ASP A 183 19.71 -3.52 -16.45
C ASP A 183 19.27 -2.42 -15.47
N ARG A 184 17.96 -2.15 -15.35
CA ARG A 184 17.43 -1.19 -14.36
C ARG A 184 17.74 -1.62 -12.93
N ARG A 185 17.60 -2.91 -12.61
CA ARG A 185 17.92 -3.47 -11.29
C ARG A 185 19.42 -3.34 -11.00
N GLU A 186 20.26 -3.64 -11.97
CA GLU A 186 21.71 -3.52 -11.84
C GLU A 186 22.17 -2.07 -11.66
N LYS A 187 21.63 -1.13 -12.45
CA LYS A 187 21.84 0.31 -12.24
C LYS A 187 21.39 0.77 -10.85
N GLY A 188 20.26 0.25 -10.37
CA GLY A 188 19.78 0.48 -9.00
C GLY A 188 20.76 -0.02 -7.94
N ARG A 189 21.27 -1.25 -8.08
CA ARG A 189 22.28 -1.84 -7.18
C ARG A 189 23.56 -1.00 -7.14
N ARG A 190 24.08 -0.59 -8.30
CA ARG A 190 25.27 0.26 -8.41
C ARG A 190 25.08 1.60 -7.71
N ARG A 191 23.92 2.25 -7.89
CA ARG A 191 23.60 3.51 -7.22
C ARG A 191 23.56 3.37 -5.70
N MET A 192 22.93 2.31 -5.19
CA MET A 192 22.89 2.05 -3.75
C MET A 192 24.26 1.72 -3.17
N ALA A 193 25.08 0.93 -3.88
CA ALA A 193 26.45 0.65 -3.48
C ALA A 193 27.30 1.93 -3.40
N ALA A 194 27.18 2.83 -4.39
CA ALA A 194 27.88 4.11 -4.38
C ALA A 194 27.45 5.01 -3.21
N LEU A 195 26.16 5.05 -2.86
CA LEU A 195 25.68 5.80 -1.70
C LEU A 195 26.23 5.24 -0.38
N ARG A 196 26.26 3.90 -0.22
CA ARG A 196 26.88 3.26 0.95
C ARG A 196 28.37 3.58 1.05
N ALA A 197 29.09 3.56 -0.08
CA ALA A 197 30.51 3.91 -0.11
C ALA A 197 30.75 5.37 0.35
N ARG A 198 29.92 6.31 -0.11
CA ARG A 198 29.97 7.71 0.35
C ARG A 198 29.70 7.83 1.84
N GLN A 199 28.69 7.13 2.36
CA GLN A 199 28.38 7.14 3.79
C GLN A 199 29.54 6.58 4.62
N THR A 200 30.22 5.52 4.15
CA THR A 200 31.41 5.00 4.84
C THR A 200 32.59 5.96 4.80
N ASP A 201 32.77 6.71 3.71
CA ASP A 201 33.80 7.75 3.62
C ASP A 201 33.51 8.93 4.55
N GLU A 202 32.27 9.40 4.61
CA GLU A 202 31.84 10.45 5.56
C GLU A 202 32.06 10.01 7.02
N GLN A 203 31.69 8.77 7.36
CA GLN A 203 31.95 8.19 8.67
C GLN A 203 33.45 8.09 8.99
N ARG A 204 34.28 7.74 8.00
CA ARG A 204 35.74 7.68 8.15
C ARG A 204 36.33 9.08 8.39
N VAL A 205 35.89 10.09 7.63
CA VAL A 205 36.29 11.48 7.81
C VAL A 205 35.88 11.98 9.20
N ALA A 206 34.65 11.73 9.63
CA ALA A 206 34.16 12.09 10.97
C ALA A 206 34.95 11.41 12.09
N ARG A 207 35.35 10.14 11.91
CA ARG A 207 36.21 9.42 12.87
C ARG A 207 37.60 10.06 12.97
N LEU A 208 38.21 10.41 11.84
CA LEU A 208 39.51 11.08 11.79
C LEU A 208 39.45 12.48 12.41
N ALA A 209 38.36 13.22 12.20
CA ALA A 209 38.15 14.53 12.81
C ALA A 209 38.09 14.43 14.35
N ARG A 210 37.27 13.52 14.89
CA ARG A 210 37.20 13.26 16.34
C ARG A 210 38.54 12.85 16.93
N HIS A 211 39.31 12.02 16.23
CA HIS A 211 40.64 11.63 16.68
C HIS A 211 41.61 12.83 16.71
N ARG A 212 41.59 13.72 15.71
CA ARG A 212 42.41 14.94 15.70
C ARG A 212 42.04 15.90 16.83
N GLU A 213 40.75 16.05 17.11
CA GLU A 213 40.26 16.86 18.22
C GLU A 213 40.69 16.28 19.57
N ALA A 214 40.56 14.97 19.76
CA ALA A 214 41.07 14.28 20.95
C ALA A 214 42.58 14.47 21.13
N GLN A 215 43.36 14.37 20.05
CA GLN A 215 44.81 14.65 20.10
C GLN A 215 45.13 16.10 20.47
N LYS A 216 44.31 17.06 20.01
CA LYS A 216 44.47 18.48 20.37
C LYS A 216 44.21 18.68 21.86
N LYS A 217 43.11 18.13 22.38
CA LYS A 217 42.75 18.20 23.81
C LYS A 217 43.85 17.58 24.67
N TYR A 218 44.32 16.39 24.31
CA TYR A 218 45.43 15.72 25.01
C TYR A 218 46.71 16.59 25.07
N ARG A 219 47.05 17.28 23.97
CA ARG A 219 48.21 18.19 23.94
C ARG A 219 48.03 19.41 24.83
N GLU A 220 46.81 19.95 24.92
CA GLU A 220 46.48 21.09 25.79
C GLU A 220 46.56 20.68 27.26
N GLU A 221 45.92 19.58 27.65
CA GLU A 221 46.00 19.00 29.00
C GLU A 221 47.47 18.72 29.40
N TYR A 222 48.25 18.15 28.49
CA TYR A 222 49.66 17.88 28.74
C TYR A 222 50.48 19.17 28.95
N ARG A 223 50.20 20.23 28.18
CA ARG A 223 50.83 21.56 28.38
C ARG A 223 50.47 22.15 29.73
N GLU A 224 49.20 22.04 30.15
CA GLU A 224 48.74 22.51 31.45
C GLU A 224 49.40 21.75 32.59
N GLN A 225 49.56 20.42 32.47
CA GLN A 225 50.28 19.60 33.44
C GLN A 225 51.75 20.03 33.57
N ILE A 226 52.45 20.28 32.44
CA ILE A 226 53.82 20.81 32.46
C ILE A 226 53.86 22.17 33.14
N ALA A 227 52.96 23.08 32.79
CA ALA A 227 52.89 24.42 33.38
C ALA A 227 52.62 24.36 34.89
N HIS A 228 51.72 23.47 35.33
CA HIS A 228 51.43 23.23 36.74
C HIS A 228 52.67 22.71 37.49
N ARG A 229 53.39 21.72 36.93
CA ARG A 229 54.66 21.23 37.49
C ARG A 229 55.71 22.34 37.60
N ALA A 230 55.84 23.18 36.57
CA ALA A 230 56.76 24.31 36.56
C ALA A 230 56.41 25.35 37.65
N ARG A 231 55.12 25.69 37.82
CA ARG A 231 54.65 26.58 38.89
C ARG A 231 55.01 26.03 40.27
N ARG A 232 54.75 24.75 40.52
CA ARG A 232 55.10 24.09 41.80
C ARG A 232 56.61 24.10 42.04
N ALA A 233 57.42 23.85 41.01
CA ALA A 233 58.88 23.91 41.12
C ALA A 233 59.38 25.33 41.44
N ALA A 234 58.79 26.36 40.82
CA ALA A 234 59.11 27.76 41.11
C ALA A 234 58.77 28.15 42.56
N VAL A 235 57.60 27.75 43.05
CA VAL A 235 57.20 27.96 44.46
C VAL A 235 58.21 27.31 45.42
N ARG A 236 58.59 26.05 45.18
CA ARG A 236 59.60 25.35 45.99
C ARG A 236 60.96 26.07 45.96
N LYS A 237 61.39 26.54 44.79
CA LYS A 237 62.65 27.29 44.63
C LYS A 237 62.62 28.62 45.39
N ASN A 238 61.49 29.33 45.36
CA ASN A 238 61.32 30.59 46.10
C ASN A 238 61.30 30.37 47.61
N ALA A 239 60.65 29.30 48.09
CA ALA A 239 60.67 28.90 49.50
C ALA A 239 62.09 28.56 49.97
N ALA A 240 62.84 27.76 49.20
CA ALA A 240 64.23 27.41 49.51
C ALA A 240 65.18 28.62 49.53
N ALA A 241 64.88 29.67 48.76
CA ALA A 241 65.66 30.91 48.74
C ALA A 241 65.38 31.86 49.92
N GLY A 242 64.57 31.46 50.91
CA GLY A 242 64.26 32.27 52.10
C GLY A 242 63.41 33.51 51.79
N LYS A 243 62.78 33.60 50.61
CA LYS A 243 61.91 34.72 50.20
C LYS A 243 60.48 34.60 50.74
N GLU A 244 60.30 33.86 51.83
CA GLU A 244 58.99 33.49 52.37
C GLU A 244 58.30 34.65 53.13
N THR A 245 59.06 35.67 53.53
CA THR A 245 58.61 36.73 54.44
C THR A 245 57.99 37.97 53.78
N GLN A 246 58.03 38.13 52.45
CA GLN A 246 57.47 39.33 51.78
C GLN A 246 56.08 39.16 51.14
N LEU A 247 55.53 37.94 51.05
CA LEU A 247 54.23 37.70 50.38
C LEU A 247 53.03 37.54 51.34
N ARG A 248 53.23 37.70 52.65
CA ARG A 248 52.23 37.32 53.67
C ARG A 248 51.03 38.25 53.95
N PRO A 249 50.93 39.54 53.54
CA PRO A 249 49.73 40.31 53.88
C PRO A 249 48.51 40.02 53.00
N LYS A 250 48.68 39.67 51.71
CA LYS A 250 47.53 39.50 50.78
C LYS A 250 47.01 38.06 50.67
N ALA A 251 47.83 37.06 51.01
CA ALA A 251 47.38 35.67 50.96
C ALA A 251 46.38 35.32 52.06
N ARG A 252 46.32 36.06 53.17
CA ARG A 252 45.40 35.75 54.29
C ARG A 252 43.93 36.08 53.99
N GLN A 253 43.65 36.88 52.96
CA GLN A 253 42.28 37.30 52.61
C GLN A 253 41.56 36.29 51.70
N TYR A 254 42.28 35.34 51.10
CA TYR A 254 41.72 34.33 50.19
C TYR A 254 41.41 32.97 50.85
N TRP A 255 41.87 32.73 52.09
CA TRP A 255 41.62 31.48 52.83
C TRP A 255 40.42 31.57 53.78
N SER A 256 39.59 32.60 53.62
CA SER A 256 38.39 32.83 54.44
C SER A 256 37.09 32.70 53.64
N ASP A 257 37.16 32.10 52.44
CA ASP A 257 35.99 31.89 51.58
C ASP A 257 35.46 30.45 51.79
N PRO A 258 34.40 30.25 52.60
CA PRO A 258 33.89 28.93 52.93
C PRO A 258 33.20 28.20 51.76
N GLU A 259 33.01 28.85 50.61
CA GLU A 259 32.34 28.26 49.44
C GLU A 259 33.21 27.28 48.64
N LEU A 260 34.50 27.10 48.97
CA LEU A 260 35.43 26.22 48.25
C LEU A 260 35.73 24.89 48.97
N MET A 261 35.03 24.57 50.06
CA MET A 261 35.17 23.34 50.85
C MET A 261 33.93 22.43 50.78
N THR A 262 33.19 22.42 49.66
CA THR A 262 32.33 21.27 49.36
C THR A 262 33.20 20.22 48.70
N GLU A 263 33.88 19.46 49.56
CA GLU A 263 34.40 18.13 49.22
C GLU A 263 33.18 17.29 48.79
N GLU A 264 32.89 17.25 47.50
CA GLU A 264 32.16 16.12 46.90
C GLU A 264 33.10 14.92 47.06
N GLU A 265 32.91 14.21 48.17
CA GLU A 265 33.35 12.84 48.35
C GLU A 265 32.60 11.99 47.31
N ASP A 266 33.13 11.95 46.08
CA ASP A 266 32.73 10.96 45.09
C ASP A 266 33.19 9.59 45.62
N GLU A 267 32.27 8.91 46.31
CA GLU A 267 32.35 7.50 46.65
C GLU A 267 32.50 6.70 45.33
N ASP A 268 33.75 6.36 45.02
CA ASP A 268 34.15 5.48 43.93
C ASP A 268 33.65 4.05 44.27
N GLU A 269 32.35 3.80 44.05
CA GLU A 269 31.76 2.47 44.06
C GLU A 269 32.39 1.68 42.91
N GLY A 270 33.41 0.90 43.26
CA GLY A 270 34.07 -0.04 42.36
C GLY A 270 33.09 -1.06 41.82
N ASP A 271 32.69 -0.90 40.56
CA ASP A 271 32.10 -1.96 39.76
C ASP A 271 33.21 -2.94 39.33
N ASP A 272 33.30 -4.02 40.08
CA ASP A 272 34.10 -5.22 39.85
C ASP A 272 33.54 -5.98 38.62
N TRP A 273 34.29 -6.00 37.51
CA TRP A 273 34.06 -6.88 36.34
C TRP A 273 35.38 -7.40 35.75
#